data_AF-A0A7S3JA52-F1
#
_entry.id   AF-A0A7S3JA52-F1
#
_cell.length_a   1.000
_cell.length_b   1.000
_cell.length_c   1.000
_cell.angle_alpha   90.00
_cell.angle_beta   90.00
_cell.angle_gamma   90.00
#
_symmetry.space_group_name_H-M   'P 1'
#
loop_
_entity.id
_entity.type
_entity.pdbx_description
1 polymer ?
#
loop_
_entity_poly.entity_id
_entity_poly.type
_entity_poly.pdbx_seq_one_letter_code
_entity_poly.pdbx_strand_id
1 'polypeptide(L)'
;DVKKVYALLTEYLSNFDIAFQYSKEELTHFFLPRKNVIYSYVIVDNETKEITDFISYYSLPSTIINGEKYKSLHAAFSYYMVPKKHSIEEIMKDALILAKNDKFDMFNALNIMENKEVFDKLHFGMGSGHLYYYLYNWNLKNTEPEKIGVVLV
;
A
#
# COMPACT_ATOMS: atom_id res chain seq x y z
N ASP A 1 -4.44 -2.12 -18.28
CA ASP A 1 -4.59 -1.67 -16.87
C ASP A 1 -3.85 -0.39 -16.55
N VAL A 2 -2.56 -0.26 -16.88
CA VAL A 2 -1.73 0.94 -16.61
C VAL A 2 -2.45 2.28 -16.81
N LYS A 3 -3.11 2.51 -17.95
CA LYS A 3 -3.82 3.78 -18.21
C LYS A 3 -4.98 4.04 -17.22
N LYS A 4 -5.74 3.00 -16.86
CA LYS A 4 -6.88 3.11 -15.94
C LYS A 4 -6.42 3.24 -14.49
N VAL A 5 -5.42 2.44 -14.09
CA VAL A 5 -4.78 2.55 -12.77
C VAL A 5 -4.14 3.93 -12.59
N TYR A 6 -3.52 4.47 -13.63
CA TYR A 6 -2.99 5.84 -13.61
C TYR A 6 -4.06 6.89 -13.31
N ALA A 7 -5.19 6.85 -14.00
CA ALA A 7 -6.29 7.76 -13.74
C ALA A 7 -6.81 7.60 -12.30
N LEU A 8 -7.04 6.36 -11.87
CA LEU A 8 -7.56 6.03 -10.55
C LEU A 8 -6.62 6.48 -9.42
N LEU A 9 -5.33 6.14 -9.51
CA LEU A 9 -4.34 6.51 -8.50
C LEU A 9 -4.12 8.03 -8.45
N THR A 10 -4.09 8.70 -9.61
CA THR A 10 -3.90 10.16 -9.65
C THR A 10 -5.09 10.88 -9.02
N GLU A 11 -6.31 10.45 -9.33
CA GLU A 11 -7.54 10.99 -8.73
C GLU A 11 -7.53 10.76 -7.21
N TYR A 12 -7.22 9.55 -6.76
CA TYR A 12 -7.13 9.22 -5.34
C TYR A 12 -6.08 10.05 -4.60
N LEU A 13 -4.86 10.16 -5.15
CA LEU A 13 -3.76 10.90 -4.52
C LEU A 13 -4.01 12.41 -4.43
N SER A 14 -4.91 12.95 -5.26
CA SER A 14 -5.28 14.37 -5.22
C SER A 14 -6.02 14.78 -3.94
N ASN A 15 -6.48 13.81 -3.13
CA ASN A 15 -7.19 14.07 -1.87
C ASN A 15 -6.25 14.32 -0.67
N PHE A 16 -4.94 14.14 -0.84
CA PHE A 16 -3.93 14.28 0.21
C PHE A 16 -3.10 15.55 0.06
N ASP A 17 -2.63 16.10 1.18
CA ASP A 17 -1.86 17.35 1.19
C ASP A 17 -0.44 17.13 0.63
N ILE A 18 0.12 15.94 0.85
CA ILE A 18 1.45 15.54 0.38
C ILE A 18 1.31 14.20 -0.32
N ALA A 19 1.54 14.15 -1.62
CA ALA A 19 1.48 12.93 -2.42
C ALA A 19 2.46 13.00 -3.60
N PHE A 20 2.82 11.83 -4.15
CA PHE A 20 3.58 11.77 -5.39
C PHE A 20 2.67 12.09 -6.58
N GLN A 21 3.17 12.91 -7.51
CA GLN A 21 2.57 13.08 -8.83
C GLN A 21 3.31 12.19 -9.82
N TYR A 22 2.79 10.99 -10.03
CA TYR A 22 3.41 10.04 -10.95
C TYR A 22 3.22 10.47 -12.41
N SER A 23 4.23 10.20 -13.23
CA SER A 23 4.09 10.03 -14.67
C SER A 23 3.58 8.63 -15.01
N LYS A 24 3.19 8.38 -16.27
CA LYS A 24 2.79 7.03 -16.71
C LYS A 24 3.97 6.06 -16.70
N GLU A 25 5.16 6.55 -17.02
CA GLU A 25 6.41 5.80 -17.02
C GLU A 25 6.78 5.41 -15.59
N GLU A 26 6.69 6.35 -14.64
CA GLU A 26 6.92 6.08 -13.23
C GLU A 26 5.90 5.09 -12.68
N LEU A 27 4.61 5.25 -13.00
CA LEU A 27 3.60 4.28 -12.59
C LEU A 27 3.92 2.87 -13.11
N THR A 28 4.34 2.78 -14.36
CA THR A 28 4.74 1.50 -14.97
C THR A 28 5.95 0.91 -14.24
N HIS A 29 6.93 1.73 -13.90
CA HIS A 29 8.13 1.31 -13.19
C HIS A 29 7.84 0.82 -11.77
N PHE A 30 7.07 1.59 -11.00
CA PHE A 30 6.83 1.30 -9.59
C PHE A 30 5.81 0.18 -9.39
N PHE A 31 4.74 0.14 -10.19
CA PHE A 31 3.57 -0.68 -9.90
C PHE A 31 3.43 -1.94 -10.75
N LEU A 32 4.17 -2.11 -11.86
CA LEU A 32 4.10 -3.38 -12.58
C LEU A 32 4.64 -4.53 -11.71
N PRO A 33 3.88 -5.64 -11.57
CA PRO A 33 4.27 -6.76 -10.72
C PRO A 33 5.66 -7.30 -11.05
N ARG A 34 6.50 -7.39 -10.04
CA ARG A 34 7.84 -8.00 -10.13
C ARG A 34 7.96 -8.99 -8.99
N LYS A 35 8.16 -10.27 -9.33
CA LYS A 35 8.23 -11.38 -8.37
C LYS A 35 9.21 -11.04 -7.25
N ASN A 36 8.77 -11.23 -6.00
CA ASN A 36 9.54 -10.94 -4.78
C ASN A 36 9.92 -9.46 -4.57
N VAL A 37 9.31 -8.52 -5.31
CA VAL A 37 9.57 -7.08 -5.19
C VAL A 37 8.27 -6.33 -4.96
N ILE A 38 7.38 -6.30 -5.96
CA ILE A 38 6.11 -5.56 -5.90
C ILE A 38 4.99 -6.44 -6.46
N TYR A 39 3.86 -6.40 -5.78
CA TYR A 39 2.65 -7.14 -6.09
C TYR A 39 1.55 -6.11 -6.30
N SER A 40 0.84 -6.24 -7.42
CA SER A 40 -0.20 -5.29 -7.82
C SER A 40 -1.37 -6.02 -8.45
N TYR A 41 -2.58 -5.70 -8.00
CA TYR A 41 -3.82 -6.32 -8.41
C TYR A 41 -4.85 -5.23 -8.72
N VAL A 42 -5.73 -5.52 -9.66
CA VAL A 42 -6.88 -4.68 -9.99
C VAL A 42 -8.15 -5.47 -9.73
N ILE A 43 -9.16 -4.81 -9.16
CA ILE A 43 -10.50 -5.36 -9.09
C ILE A 43 -11.25 -4.90 -10.34
N VAL A 44 -11.82 -5.86 -11.07
CA VAL A 44 -12.56 -5.61 -12.30
C VAL A 44 -14.03 -5.91 -12.06
N ASP A 45 -14.88 -4.93 -12.36
CA ASP A 45 -16.32 -5.12 -12.32
C ASP A 45 -16.77 -6.19 -13.32
N ASN A 46 -17.54 -7.17 -12.84
CA ASN A 46 -17.94 -8.30 -13.67
C ASN A 46 -18.89 -7.92 -14.80
N GLU A 47 -19.70 -6.87 -14.63
CA GLU A 47 -20.69 -6.39 -15.60
C GLU A 47 -20.07 -5.40 -16.58
N THR A 48 -19.41 -4.35 -16.06
CA THR A 48 -18.88 -3.26 -16.90
C THR A 48 -17.49 -3.56 -17.48
N LYS A 49 -16.79 -4.57 -16.92
CA LYS A 49 -15.37 -4.89 -17.23
C LYS A 49 -14.42 -3.73 -16.96
N GLU A 50 -14.81 -2.78 -16.12
CA GLU A 50 -13.97 -1.66 -15.73
C GLU A 50 -13.15 -1.98 -14.48
N ILE A 51 -11.94 -1.41 -14.41
CA ILE A 51 -11.14 -1.45 -13.19
C ILE A 51 -11.79 -0.49 -12.21
N THR A 52 -12.20 -1.03 -11.06
CA THR A 52 -12.81 -0.25 -9.99
C THR A 52 -11.76 0.11 -8.95
N ASP A 53 -11.01 -0.87 -8.46
CA ASP A 53 -10.13 -0.68 -7.30
C ASP A 53 -8.73 -1.19 -7.62
N PHE A 54 -7.74 -0.69 -6.88
CA PHE A 54 -6.35 -1.05 -7.05
C PHE A 54 -5.69 -1.40 -5.72
N ILE A 55 -4.96 -2.52 -5.70
CA ILE A 55 -4.25 -3.04 -4.53
C ILE A 55 -2.77 -3.16 -4.91
N SER A 56 -1.90 -2.64 -4.06
CA SER A 56 -0.45 -2.81 -4.21
C SER A 56 0.25 -2.96 -2.88
N TYR A 57 1.21 -3.89 -2.82
CA TYR A 57 2.09 -4.11 -1.68
C TYR A 57 3.45 -4.64 -2.15
N TYR A 58 4.51 -4.33 -1.41
CA TYR A 58 5.87 -4.75 -1.74
C TYR A 58 6.44 -5.75 -0.73
N SER A 59 7.39 -6.55 -1.19
CA SER A 59 8.10 -7.54 -0.40
C SER A 59 9.35 -6.92 0.21
N LEU A 60 9.48 -7.00 1.53
CA LEU A 60 10.70 -6.61 2.23
C LEU A 60 11.08 -7.70 3.24
N PRO A 61 11.87 -8.70 2.80
CA PRO A 61 12.28 -9.78 3.68
C PRO A 61 13.28 -9.27 4.72
N SER A 62 13.10 -9.70 5.97
CA SER A 62 14.01 -9.39 7.08
C SER A 62 14.77 -10.64 7.53
N THR A 63 16.02 -10.48 7.94
CA THR A 63 16.80 -11.56 8.56
C THR A 63 16.42 -11.71 10.03
N ILE A 64 16.15 -12.94 10.47
CA ILE A 64 15.88 -13.23 11.88
C ILE A 64 17.22 -13.43 12.60
N ILE A 65 17.58 -12.45 13.44
CA ILE A 65 18.80 -12.52 14.26
C ILE A 65 18.61 -13.58 15.35
N ASN A 66 19.58 -14.48 15.49
CA ASN A 66 19.57 -15.59 16.46
C ASN A 66 18.39 -16.56 16.35
N GLY A 67 17.72 -16.64 15.19
CA GLY A 67 16.68 -17.63 14.95
C GLY A 67 17.26 -19.04 14.71
N GLU A 68 16.94 -20.00 15.58
CA GLU A 68 17.34 -21.40 15.40
C GLU A 68 16.48 -22.10 14.34
N LYS A 69 15.17 -21.89 14.37
CA LYS A 69 14.17 -22.56 13.52
C LYS A 69 13.94 -21.88 12.16
N TYR A 70 13.94 -20.56 12.12
CA TYR A 70 13.70 -19.76 10.91
C TYR A 70 14.80 -18.71 10.75
N LYS A 71 15.22 -18.44 9.50
CA LYS A 71 16.31 -17.51 9.18
C LYS A 71 15.85 -16.20 8.54
N SER A 72 14.68 -16.22 7.90
CA SER A 72 14.08 -15.06 7.25
C SER A 72 12.62 -14.91 7.69
N LEU A 73 12.17 -13.67 7.68
CA LEU A 73 10.78 -13.26 7.84
C LEU A 73 10.35 -12.61 6.53
N HIS A 74 9.36 -13.20 5.85
CA HIS A 74 8.86 -12.68 4.59
C HIS A 74 7.71 -11.73 4.89
N ALA A 75 8.01 -10.43 4.94
CA ALA A 75 7.02 -9.40 5.24
C ALA A 75 6.55 -8.70 3.96
N ALA A 76 5.23 -8.58 3.82
CA ALA A 76 4.60 -7.69 2.86
C ALA A 76 4.37 -6.33 3.54
N PHE A 77 4.56 -5.24 2.79
CA PHE A 77 4.27 -3.89 3.22
C PHE A 77 3.26 -3.27 2.26
N SER A 78 2.14 -2.79 2.80
CA SER A 78 1.11 -2.06 2.09
C SER A 78 1.74 -0.88 1.35
N TYR A 79 1.52 -0.81 0.03
CA TYR A 79 1.98 0.30 -0.79
C TYR A 79 0.83 1.28 -1.04
N TYR A 80 -0.15 0.88 -1.85
CA TYR A 80 -1.33 1.70 -2.10
C TYR A 80 -2.58 0.81 -2.15
N MET A 81 -3.59 1.20 -1.40
CA MET A 81 -4.93 0.64 -1.44
C MET A 81 -5.85 1.74 -1.96
N VAL A 82 -6.37 1.59 -3.16
CA VAL A 82 -7.14 2.65 -3.83
C VAL A 82 -8.57 2.15 -4.09
N PRO A 83 -9.51 2.48 -3.20
CA PRO A 83 -10.91 2.12 -3.37
C PRO A 83 -11.63 3.07 -4.33
N LYS A 84 -12.60 2.53 -5.08
CA LYS A 84 -13.60 3.31 -5.84
C LYS A 84 -14.99 2.73 -5.70
N LYS A 85 -15.13 1.41 -5.79
CA LYS A 85 -16.41 0.72 -5.67
C LYS A 85 -16.56 0.03 -4.32
N HIS A 86 -15.47 -0.54 -3.82
CA HIS A 86 -15.45 -1.25 -2.54
C HIS A 86 -14.88 -0.35 -1.44
N SER A 87 -15.16 -0.70 -0.18
CA SER A 87 -14.57 -0.01 0.96
C SER A 87 -13.08 -0.33 1.12
N ILE A 88 -12.34 0.56 1.78
CA ILE A 88 -10.94 0.32 2.16
C ILE A 88 -10.78 -0.98 2.98
N GLU A 89 -11.78 -1.32 3.79
CA GLU A 89 -11.80 -2.53 4.61
C GLU A 89 -11.86 -3.79 3.74
N GLU A 90 -12.74 -3.80 2.72
CA GLU A 90 -12.87 -4.92 1.78
C GLU A 90 -11.58 -5.12 0.98
N ILE A 91 -11.02 -4.05 0.39
CA ILE A 91 -9.83 -4.19 -0.45
C ILE A 91 -8.58 -4.53 0.38
N MET A 92 -8.44 -4.02 1.60
CA MET A 92 -7.32 -4.35 2.46
C MET A 92 -7.45 -5.79 2.99
N LYS A 93 -8.66 -6.28 3.25
CA LYS A 93 -8.90 -7.69 3.57
C LYS A 93 -8.50 -8.61 2.43
N ASP A 94 -8.83 -8.25 1.19
CA ASP A 94 -8.39 -9.00 0.01
C ASP A 94 -6.87 -8.97 -0.14
N ALA A 95 -6.22 -7.84 0.13
CA ALA A 95 -4.75 -7.74 0.15
C ALA A 95 -4.11 -8.70 1.17
N LEU A 96 -4.69 -8.85 2.37
CA LEU A 96 -4.22 -9.82 3.37
C LEU A 96 -4.35 -11.26 2.88
N ILE A 97 -5.45 -11.60 2.21
CA ILE A 97 -5.67 -12.94 1.63
C ILE A 97 -4.67 -13.20 0.51
N LEU A 98 -4.46 -12.23 -0.39
CA LEU A 98 -3.48 -12.31 -1.48
C LEU A 98 -2.06 -12.51 -0.93
N ALA A 99 -1.64 -11.69 0.03
CA ALA A 99 -0.33 -11.82 0.65
C ALA A 99 -0.15 -13.19 1.35
N LYS A 100 -1.20 -13.72 1.99
CA LYS A 100 -1.15 -15.06 2.57
C LYS A 100 -0.97 -16.15 1.52
N ASN A 101 -1.65 -16.03 0.39
CA ASN A 101 -1.52 -16.95 -0.74
C ASN A 101 -0.11 -16.90 -1.33
N ASP A 102 0.48 -15.72 -1.40
CA ASP A 102 1.87 -15.46 -1.82
C ASP A 102 2.92 -15.81 -0.75
N LYS A 103 2.51 -16.46 0.34
CA LYS A 103 3.37 -17.01 1.40
C LYS A 103 4.12 -15.96 2.21
N PHE A 104 3.56 -14.76 2.35
CA PHE A 104 4.02 -13.81 3.35
C PHE A 104 3.63 -14.26 4.76
N ASP A 105 4.54 -14.01 5.70
CA ASP A 105 4.38 -14.34 7.12
C ASP A 105 3.59 -13.24 7.85
N MET A 106 3.70 -12.00 7.37
CA MET A 106 3.05 -10.82 7.96
C MET A 106 2.76 -9.75 6.90
N PHE A 107 1.85 -8.84 7.24
CA PHE A 107 1.47 -7.70 6.42
C PHE A 107 1.54 -6.42 7.25
N ASN A 108 2.42 -5.50 6.88
CA ASN A 108 2.62 -4.22 7.54
C ASN A 108 1.89 -3.10 6.78
N ALA A 109 1.34 -2.15 7.51
CA ALA A 109 0.74 -0.94 6.95
C ALA A 109 1.05 0.25 7.84
N LEU A 110 1.28 1.41 7.23
CA LEU A 110 1.44 2.69 7.92
C LEU A 110 0.08 3.33 8.18
N ASN A 111 -0.04 4.09 9.27
CA ASN A 111 -1.26 4.84 9.64
C ASN A 111 -1.47 6.12 8.81
N ILE A 112 -1.03 6.12 7.56
CA ILE A 112 -1.23 7.20 6.60
C ILE A 112 -2.44 6.91 5.71
N MET A 113 -2.95 7.93 5.01
CA MET A 113 -4.22 7.83 4.27
C MET A 113 -5.37 7.33 5.18
N GLU A 114 -6.38 6.66 4.65
CA GLU A 114 -7.47 6.06 5.44
C GLU A 114 -7.11 4.70 6.12
N ASN A 115 -5.85 4.24 6.06
CA ASN A 115 -5.48 2.89 6.55
C ASN A 115 -5.84 2.65 8.02
N LYS A 116 -5.76 3.69 8.86
CA LYS A 116 -6.05 3.58 10.29
C LYS A 116 -7.49 3.14 10.57
N GLU A 117 -8.44 3.45 9.69
CA GLU A 117 -9.85 3.13 9.86
C GLU A 117 -10.15 1.62 9.88
N VAL A 118 -9.24 0.81 9.35
CA VAL A 118 -9.43 -0.64 9.18
C VAL A 118 -8.56 -1.48 10.11
N PHE A 119 -7.60 -0.89 10.83
CA PHE A 119 -6.63 -1.62 11.63
C PHE A 119 -7.28 -2.51 12.69
N ASP A 120 -8.16 -1.96 13.53
CA ASP A 120 -8.82 -2.72 14.58
C ASP A 120 -9.71 -3.84 14.00
N LYS A 121 -10.43 -3.52 12.91
CA LYS A 121 -11.37 -4.44 12.25
C LYS A 121 -10.69 -5.61 11.56
N LEU A 122 -9.50 -5.37 11.00
CA LEU A 122 -8.68 -6.37 10.31
C LEU A 122 -7.56 -6.93 11.21
N HIS A 123 -7.64 -6.70 12.52
CA HIS A 123 -6.73 -7.24 13.53
C HIS A 123 -5.25 -6.86 13.34
N PHE A 124 -4.98 -5.67 12.81
CA PHE A 124 -3.64 -5.10 12.85
C PHE A 124 -3.27 -4.76 14.30
N GLY A 125 -2.06 -5.15 14.69
CA GLY A 125 -1.46 -4.74 15.96
C GLY A 125 -0.53 -3.55 15.75
N MET A 126 -0.55 -2.59 16.68
CA MET A 126 0.41 -1.48 16.65
C MET A 126 1.84 -2.01 16.87
N GLY A 127 2.74 -1.68 15.94
CA GLY A 127 4.16 -1.95 16.10
C GLY A 127 4.83 -1.00 17.09
N SER A 128 6.09 -1.26 17.43
CA SER A 128 6.92 -0.37 18.27
C SER A 128 7.66 0.72 17.49
N GLY A 129 7.63 0.66 16.15
CA GLY A 129 8.31 1.60 15.28
C GLY A 129 7.45 2.81 14.92
N HIS A 130 8.09 3.96 14.74
CA HIS A 130 7.49 5.17 14.20
C HIS A 130 8.24 5.58 12.93
N LEU A 131 7.50 5.98 11.90
CA LEU A 131 8.05 6.57 10.69
C LEU A 131 7.67 8.04 10.64
N TYR A 132 8.67 8.91 10.57
CA TYR A 132 8.49 10.36 10.53
C TYR A 132 8.82 10.89 9.14
N TYR A 133 7.99 11.80 8.64
CA TYR A 133 8.16 12.45 7.35
C TYR A 133 8.82 13.82 7.55
N TYR A 134 9.92 14.06 6.84
CA TYR A 134 10.64 15.32 6.86
C TYR A 134 10.83 15.83 5.43
N LEU A 135 10.70 17.14 5.25
CA LEU A 135 11.00 17.81 4.00
C LEU A 135 12.19 18.74 4.19
N TYR A 136 13.11 18.70 3.24
CA TYR A 136 14.26 19.57 3.24
C TYR A 136 13.91 20.90 2.56
N ASN A 137 14.24 22.02 3.22
CA ASN A 137 14.01 23.38 2.71
C ASN A 137 12.54 23.68 2.32
N TRP A 138 11.60 23.11 3.07
CA TRP A 138 10.17 23.36 2.88
C TRP A 138 9.49 23.57 4.22
N ASN A 139 8.67 24.62 4.33
CA ASN A 139 7.86 24.87 5.51
C ASN A 139 6.45 24.33 5.28
N LEU A 140 6.04 23.37 6.11
CA LEU A 140 4.72 22.75 6.04
C LEU A 140 4.00 22.99 7.37
N LYS A 141 2.70 23.29 7.28
CA LYS A 141 1.85 23.29 8.48
C LYS A 141 1.80 21.87 9.03
N ASN A 142 1.48 21.70 10.31
CA ASN A 142 1.29 20.36 10.87
C ASN A 142 0.27 19.59 10.02
N THR A 143 0.69 18.46 9.47
CA THR A 143 -0.11 17.59 8.61
C THR A 143 -0.32 16.28 9.35
N GLU A 144 -1.57 15.89 9.48
CA GLU A 144 -1.94 14.61 10.09
C GLU A 144 -1.54 13.44 9.16
N PRO A 145 -1.20 12.26 9.71
CA PRO A 145 -0.85 11.08 8.90
C PRO A 145 -1.89 10.75 7.80
N GLU A 146 -3.17 10.95 8.08
CA GLU A 146 -4.29 10.72 7.16
C GLU A 146 -4.25 11.65 5.93
N LYS A 147 -3.45 12.72 5.97
CA LYS A 147 -3.22 13.67 4.86
C LYS A 147 -1.94 13.40 4.07
N ILE A 148 -1.23 12.31 4.38
CA ILE A 148 -0.01 11.89 3.69
C ILE A 148 -0.36 10.74 2.71
N GLY A 149 -0.25 11.01 1.41
CA GLY A 149 -0.38 10.05 0.31
C GLY A 149 0.98 9.55 -0.22
N VAL A 150 2.04 9.69 0.56
CA VAL A 150 3.40 9.25 0.21
C VAL A 150 3.73 7.98 0.99
N VAL A 151 4.05 6.89 0.29
CA VAL A 151 4.70 5.73 0.90
C VAL A 151 6.17 5.73 0.54
N LEU A 152 7.03 5.87 1.55
CA LEU A 152 8.47 5.76 1.40
C LEU A 152 8.87 4.28 1.39
N VAL A 153 9.73 3.91 0.44
CA VAL A 153 10.25 2.55 0.22
C VAL A 153 11.77 2.57 0.33
#